data_AF-A0A8H6X9U3-F1
#
_entry.id   AF-A0A8H6X9U3-F1
#
_cell.length_a   1.000
_cell.length_b   1.000
_cell.length_c   1.000
_cell.angle_alpha   90.00
_cell.angle_beta   90.00
_cell.angle_gamma   90.00
#
_symmetry.space_group_name_H-M   'P 1'
#
loop_
_entity.id
_entity.type
_entity.pdbx_description
1 polymer ?
#
loop_
_entity_poly.entity_id
_entity_poly.type
_entity_poly.pdbx_seq_one_letter_code
_entity_poly.pdbx_strand_id
1 'polypeptide(L)'
;MSPYKSFAVVGAGKIGLPIVDALSAQNVSIIVLSRPGSSTKPLPSGVEVIQVDYDDVAAVAAVFKRHAVDVVLSTVGIPGLANQKSLADAAKRAGVQLFAPSEYAAPTDGQPEGSDNPAGGTGVKNKIAKYLRSVGMPSLRVFWPFTEGIPWLVGYSDHGKVRIVGKGEAPVSFTSIPDIAGFVAYVLASLPPSELEDRILRLEGQRIRLNDLGALFKTSVEHVDRITGEGGEVRTSLLKLLDSGAGSTGWDEANKRERSGSEAAGSANALWPGHRWQSIKEVLHL
;
A
#
# COMPACT_ATOMS: atom_id res chain seq x y z
N MET A 1 12.62 -11.58 17.43
CA MET A 1 12.33 -10.22 17.94
C MET A 1 12.96 -9.22 17.00
N SER A 2 12.23 -8.19 16.59
CA SER A 2 12.76 -7.19 15.66
C SER A 2 13.83 -6.32 16.31
N PRO A 3 14.97 -6.08 15.61
CA PRO A 3 15.96 -5.12 16.03
C PRO A 3 15.57 -3.68 15.66
N TYR A 4 14.57 -3.46 14.80
CA TYR A 4 14.18 -2.11 14.37
C TYR A 4 13.49 -1.36 15.52
N LYS A 5 13.98 -0.16 15.82
CA LYS A 5 13.50 0.70 16.91
C LYS A 5 13.18 2.11 16.46
N SER A 6 13.65 2.56 15.31
CA SER A 6 13.41 3.92 14.81
C SER A 6 12.87 3.91 13.38
N PHE A 7 11.72 4.58 13.18
CA PHE A 7 10.97 4.59 11.94
C PHE A 7 10.80 6.00 11.41
N ALA A 8 11.03 6.19 10.10
CA ALA A 8 10.62 7.39 9.39
C ALA A 8 9.46 7.07 8.45
N VAL A 9 8.30 7.69 8.67
CA VAL A 9 7.16 7.59 7.77
C VAL A 9 7.14 8.80 6.85
N VAL A 10 7.33 8.60 5.55
CA VAL A 10 7.33 9.69 4.56
C VAL A 10 5.93 9.87 4.00
N GLY A 11 5.32 11.01 4.34
CA GLY A 11 3.91 11.30 4.11
C GLY A 11 3.01 10.70 5.21
N ALA A 12 2.08 11.50 5.73
CA ALA A 12 1.08 11.08 6.71
C ALA A 12 -0.35 11.29 6.16
N GLY A 13 -0.56 10.74 4.96
CA GLY A 13 -1.85 10.76 4.26
C GLY A 13 -2.76 9.60 4.69
N LYS A 14 -3.60 9.14 3.74
CA LYS A 14 -4.57 8.05 3.96
C LYS A 14 -3.97 6.76 4.52
N ILE A 15 -2.71 6.45 4.19
CA ILE A 15 -2.01 5.23 4.63
C ILE A 15 -0.95 5.53 5.68
N GLY A 16 -0.17 6.60 5.50
CA GLY A 16 0.89 6.94 6.44
C GLY A 16 0.40 7.25 7.85
N LEU A 17 -0.72 7.97 8.00
CA LEU A 17 -1.23 8.30 9.34
C LEU A 17 -1.66 7.03 10.11
N PRO A 18 -2.48 6.13 9.56
CA PRO A 18 -2.78 4.86 10.23
C PRO A 18 -1.53 4.03 10.59
N ILE A 19 -0.49 4.03 9.74
CA ILE A 19 0.78 3.34 10.05
C ILE A 19 1.48 4.03 11.24
N VAL A 20 1.51 5.36 11.28
CA VAL A 20 2.04 6.12 12.43
C VAL A 20 1.29 5.78 13.71
N ASP A 21 -0.04 5.74 13.67
CA ASP A 21 -0.88 5.39 14.82
C ASP A 21 -0.58 3.97 15.31
N ALA A 22 -0.50 2.99 14.39
CA ALA A 22 -0.21 1.60 14.71
C ALA A 22 1.21 1.39 15.27
N LEU A 23 2.21 2.09 14.72
CA LEU A 23 3.58 2.09 15.24
C LEU A 23 3.66 2.77 16.61
N SER A 24 2.87 3.82 16.87
CA SER A 24 2.88 4.55 18.15
C SER A 24 2.37 3.70 19.31
N ALA A 25 1.60 2.64 19.02
CA ALA A 25 1.23 1.63 20.00
C ALA A 25 2.35 0.63 20.32
N GLN A 26 3.48 0.68 19.60
CA GLN A 26 4.68 -0.11 19.82
C GLN A 26 5.72 0.71 20.60
N ASN A 27 6.66 0.03 21.26
CA ASN A 27 7.78 0.67 21.94
C ASN A 27 8.91 1.03 20.95
N VAL A 28 8.63 1.99 20.05
CA VAL A 28 9.53 2.43 18.96
C VAL A 28 9.48 3.96 18.79
N SER A 29 10.54 4.53 18.23
CA SER A 29 10.64 5.94 17.87
C SER A 29 10.10 6.19 16.47
N ILE A 30 9.38 7.30 16.27
CA ILE A 30 8.74 7.61 14.98
C ILE A 30 8.98 9.08 14.66
N ILE A 31 9.39 9.34 13.42
CA ILE A 31 9.33 10.67 12.80
C ILE A 31 8.46 10.61 11.55
N VAL A 32 7.78 11.71 11.25
CA VAL A 32 7.06 11.90 9.99
C VAL A 32 7.79 12.91 9.13
N LEU A 33 8.15 12.52 7.93
CA LEU A 33 8.62 13.47 6.91
C LEU A 33 7.43 13.97 6.11
N SER A 34 7.34 15.29 5.93
CA SER A 34 6.36 15.93 5.05
C SER A 34 7.06 16.93 4.12
N ARG A 35 6.44 17.26 2.99
CA ARG A 35 6.96 18.30 2.10
C ARG A 35 6.61 19.69 2.65
N PRO A 36 7.45 20.71 2.41
CA PRO A 36 7.10 22.10 2.71
C PRO A 36 5.73 22.47 2.13
N GLY A 37 4.94 23.21 2.91
CA GLY A 37 3.58 23.61 2.53
C GLY A 37 2.52 22.51 2.61
N SER A 38 2.87 21.28 2.98
CA SER A 38 1.89 20.24 3.28
C SER A 38 1.33 20.44 4.69
N SER A 39 0.00 20.34 4.84
CA SER A 39 -0.62 20.18 6.14
C SER A 39 -0.64 18.71 6.53
N THR A 40 -0.42 18.43 7.81
CA THR A 40 -0.53 17.08 8.37
C THR A 40 -1.70 17.07 9.35
N LYS A 41 -2.46 15.98 9.37
CA LYS A 41 -3.47 15.76 10.42
C LYS A 41 -2.77 15.69 11.80
N PRO A 42 -3.50 15.89 12.91
CA PRO A 42 -2.94 15.66 14.23
C PRO A 42 -2.31 14.27 14.32
N LEU A 43 -1.09 14.21 14.85
CA LEU A 43 -0.36 12.96 15.07
C LEU A 43 -0.45 12.54 16.55
N PRO A 44 -0.20 11.26 16.86
CA PRO A 44 -0.01 10.80 18.22
C PRO A 44 1.05 11.62 18.97
N SER A 45 0.89 11.71 20.29
CA SER A 45 1.84 12.41 21.15
C SER A 45 3.25 11.83 21.02
N GLY A 46 4.25 12.69 20.90
CA GLY A 46 5.65 12.30 20.78
C GLY A 46 6.14 12.03 19.35
N VAL A 47 5.26 12.10 18.34
CA VAL A 47 5.67 11.99 16.93
C VAL A 47 5.97 13.38 16.36
N GLU A 48 7.22 13.57 15.94
CA GLU A 48 7.68 14.82 15.31
C GLU A 48 7.37 14.83 13.81
N VAL A 49 6.90 15.98 13.29
CA VAL A 49 6.81 16.23 11.85
C VAL A 49 7.99 17.09 11.41
N ILE A 50 8.78 16.57 10.48
CA ILE A 50 9.94 17.24 9.91
C ILE A 50 9.62 17.58 8.45
N GLN A 51 9.62 18.88 8.14
CA GLN A 51 9.44 19.34 6.76
C GLN A 51 10.76 19.31 6.01
N VAL A 52 10.80 18.59 4.89
CA VAL A 52 11.98 18.46 4.02
C VAL A 52 11.55 18.40 2.56
N ASP A 53 12.36 19.00 1.69
CA ASP A 53 12.29 18.71 0.26
C ASP A 53 12.84 17.29 0.04
N TYR A 54 12.03 16.41 -0.55
CA TYR A 54 12.40 15.02 -0.77
C TYR A 54 13.50 14.87 -1.82
N ASP A 55 13.73 15.89 -2.65
CA ASP A 55 14.81 15.91 -3.64
C ASP A 55 16.15 16.38 -3.06
N ASP A 56 16.15 16.99 -1.86
CA ASP A 56 17.39 17.27 -1.12
C ASP A 56 17.87 16.03 -0.37
N VAL A 57 18.55 15.15 -1.11
CA VAL A 57 19.13 13.91 -0.59
C VAL A 57 20.03 14.14 0.63
N ALA A 58 20.76 15.26 0.69
CA ALA A 58 21.67 15.54 1.79
C ALA A 58 20.91 15.93 3.07
N ALA A 59 19.92 16.80 2.95
CA ALA A 59 19.07 17.19 4.08
C ALA A 59 18.28 16.01 4.62
N VAL A 60 17.65 15.21 3.74
CA VAL A 60 16.90 14.02 4.15
C VAL A 60 17.82 13.00 4.84
N ALA A 61 19.02 12.75 4.31
CA ALA A 61 19.98 11.84 4.93
C ALA A 61 20.44 12.35 6.31
N ALA A 62 20.61 13.67 6.48
CA ALA A 62 20.96 14.26 7.77
C ALA A 62 19.85 14.06 8.81
N VAL A 63 18.59 14.18 8.41
CA VAL A 63 17.43 13.85 9.26
C VAL A 63 17.47 12.38 9.66
N PHE A 64 17.58 11.47 8.70
CA PHE A 64 17.61 10.02 9.01
C PHE A 64 18.75 9.65 9.97
N LYS A 65 19.95 10.23 9.80
CA LYS A 65 21.08 10.01 10.73
C LYS A 65 20.80 10.57 12.11
N ARG A 66 20.30 11.80 12.20
CA ARG A 66 20.03 12.48 13.49
C ARG A 66 19.05 11.70 14.34
N HIS A 67 18.06 11.05 13.72
CA HIS A 67 17.05 10.26 14.40
C HIS A 67 17.36 8.75 14.43
N ALA A 68 18.58 8.36 14.02
CA ALA A 68 19.03 6.97 13.96
C ALA A 68 18.01 6.03 13.31
N VAL A 69 17.45 6.44 12.16
CA VAL A 69 16.35 5.74 11.49
C VAL A 69 16.82 4.36 11.00
N ASP A 70 16.13 3.31 11.45
CA ASP A 70 16.37 1.94 11.01
C ASP A 70 15.56 1.62 9.75
N VAL A 71 14.31 2.10 9.69
CA VAL A 71 13.36 1.77 8.63
C VAL A 71 12.72 3.03 8.07
N VAL A 72 12.71 3.16 6.74
CA VAL A 72 11.96 4.21 6.03
C VAL A 72 10.71 3.60 5.40
N LEU A 73 9.54 4.13 5.74
CA LEU A 73 8.24 3.76 5.20
C LEU A 73 7.74 4.89 4.29
N SER A 74 7.93 4.75 2.99
CA SER A 74 7.44 5.74 2.01
C SER A 74 5.96 5.51 1.71
N THR A 75 5.08 6.40 2.14
CA THR A 75 3.62 6.31 1.89
C THR A 75 3.11 7.41 0.97
N VAL A 76 4.02 7.98 0.16
CA VAL A 76 3.73 9.06 -0.77
C VAL A 76 2.67 8.64 -1.80
N GLY A 77 1.73 9.54 -2.10
CA GLY A 77 0.77 9.35 -3.18
C GLY A 77 1.41 9.44 -4.57
N ILE A 78 0.58 9.32 -5.62
CA ILE A 78 1.02 9.38 -7.03
C ILE A 78 1.97 10.57 -7.31
N PRO A 79 1.70 11.81 -6.85
CA PRO A 79 2.58 12.94 -7.13
C PRO A 79 3.99 12.84 -6.53
N GLY A 80 4.20 11.99 -5.52
CA GLY A 80 5.49 11.80 -4.86
C GLY A 80 6.24 10.54 -5.30
N LEU A 81 5.70 9.74 -6.22
CA LEU A 81 6.34 8.47 -6.63
C LEU A 81 7.75 8.68 -7.22
N ALA A 82 7.97 9.79 -7.92
CA ALA A 82 9.27 10.14 -8.50
C ALA A 82 10.33 10.46 -7.41
N ASN A 83 9.92 11.04 -6.28
CA ASN A 83 10.83 11.39 -5.19
C ASN A 83 11.41 10.16 -4.46
N GLN A 84 10.81 8.97 -4.64
CA GLN A 84 11.24 7.77 -3.93
C GLN A 84 12.67 7.34 -4.25
N LYS A 85 13.17 7.69 -5.45
CA LYS A 85 14.57 7.48 -5.80
C LYS A 85 15.48 8.30 -4.87
N SER A 86 15.21 9.60 -4.74
CA SER A 86 15.95 10.53 -3.87
C SER A 86 15.86 10.10 -2.39
N LEU A 87 14.68 9.67 -1.94
CA LEU A 87 14.48 9.14 -0.59
C LEU A 87 15.29 7.85 -0.34
N ALA A 88 15.37 6.95 -1.32
CA ALA A 88 16.20 5.75 -1.24
C ALA A 88 17.70 6.08 -1.21
N ASP A 89 18.14 7.06 -2.01
CA ASP A 89 19.52 7.56 -1.99
C ASP A 89 19.88 8.16 -0.62
N ALA A 90 18.96 8.92 -0.03
CA ALA A 90 19.11 9.48 1.31
C ALA A 90 19.15 8.40 2.40
N ALA A 91 18.26 7.42 2.33
CA ALA A 91 18.24 6.27 3.23
C ALA A 91 19.56 5.49 3.19
N LYS A 92 20.06 5.19 1.98
CA LYS A 92 21.35 4.51 1.80
C LYS A 92 22.52 5.31 2.38
N ARG A 93 22.55 6.62 2.10
CA ARG A 93 23.57 7.52 2.64
C ARG A 93 23.51 7.64 4.17
N ALA A 94 22.33 7.46 4.75
CA ALA A 94 22.10 7.50 6.19
C ALA A 94 22.44 6.20 6.93
N GLY A 95 22.58 5.08 6.21
CA GLY A 95 22.75 3.76 6.81
C GLY A 95 21.44 3.15 7.32
N VAL A 96 20.30 3.57 6.76
CA VAL A 96 19.00 2.93 7.00
C VAL A 96 19.08 1.46 6.60
N GLN A 97 18.49 0.58 7.42
CA GLN A 97 18.58 -0.87 7.28
C GLN A 97 17.52 -1.43 6.32
N LEU A 98 16.33 -0.84 6.26
CA LEU A 98 15.23 -1.30 5.42
C LEU A 98 14.44 -0.13 4.80
N PHE A 99 14.14 -0.22 3.51
CA PHE A 99 13.28 0.74 2.81
C PHE A 99 12.00 0.08 2.31
N ALA A 100 10.85 0.51 2.81
CA ALA A 100 9.54 0.09 2.35
C ALA A 100 8.96 1.16 1.40
N PRO A 101 8.99 0.95 0.06
CA PRO A 101 8.47 1.92 -0.90
C PRO A 101 6.94 2.00 -0.85
N SER A 102 6.39 3.05 -1.48
CA SER A 102 4.96 3.27 -1.65
C SER A 102 4.38 2.26 -2.64
N GLU A 103 4.05 1.08 -2.12
CA GLU A 103 3.51 -0.05 -2.86
C GLU A 103 2.04 -0.22 -2.52
N TYR A 104 1.72 -0.69 -1.31
CA TYR A 104 0.48 -0.45 -0.54
C TYR A 104 -0.84 -0.52 -1.32
N ALA A 105 -0.87 -1.29 -2.41
CA ALA A 105 -1.92 -1.33 -3.41
C ALA A 105 -1.84 -2.70 -4.13
N ALA A 106 -2.45 -2.81 -5.32
CA ALA A 106 -2.32 -3.98 -6.18
C ALA A 106 -0.84 -4.33 -6.46
N PRO A 107 -0.52 -5.62 -6.68
CA PRO A 107 0.86 -6.04 -6.95
C PRO A 107 1.47 -5.34 -8.14
N THR A 108 2.71 -4.87 -7.96
CA THR A 108 3.48 -4.24 -9.04
C THR A 108 4.72 -5.04 -9.41
N ASP A 109 5.00 -6.17 -8.74
CA ASP A 109 6.07 -7.08 -9.17
C ASP A 109 5.82 -7.63 -10.57
N GLY A 110 6.87 -7.68 -11.38
CA GLY A 110 6.78 -8.14 -12.77
C GLY A 110 6.17 -7.14 -13.75
N GLN A 111 5.64 -5.99 -13.30
CA GLN A 111 5.06 -4.98 -14.19
C GLN A 111 6.14 -4.37 -15.13
N PRO A 112 5.90 -4.29 -16.45
CA PRO A 112 6.83 -3.67 -17.38
C PRO A 112 7.09 -2.20 -17.04
N GLU A 113 8.29 -1.71 -17.35
CA GLU A 113 8.55 -0.26 -17.27
C GLU A 113 7.71 0.47 -18.33
N GLY A 114 7.11 1.59 -17.96
CA GLY A 114 6.19 2.33 -18.84
C GLY A 114 4.78 1.75 -18.94
N SER A 115 4.43 0.71 -18.16
CA SER A 115 3.07 0.18 -18.04
C SER A 115 2.14 1.06 -17.18
N ASP A 116 2.51 2.32 -16.95
CA ASP A 116 1.75 3.23 -16.11
C ASP A 116 0.37 3.47 -16.73
N ASN A 117 -0.66 3.21 -15.94
CA ASN A 117 -2.04 3.44 -16.33
C ASN A 117 -2.60 4.65 -15.55
N PRO A 118 -3.74 5.22 -15.98
CA PRO A 118 -4.38 6.33 -15.26
C PRO A 118 -4.73 6.01 -13.80
N ALA A 119 -4.76 4.72 -13.45
CA ALA A 119 -5.14 4.21 -12.14
C ALA A 119 -3.98 4.01 -11.15
N GLY A 120 -2.73 4.21 -11.58
CA GLY A 120 -1.58 4.22 -10.69
C GLY A 120 -0.32 3.76 -11.39
N GLY A 121 0.78 4.48 -11.17
CA GLY A 121 2.09 4.25 -11.79
C GLY A 121 2.76 2.94 -11.37
N THR A 122 2.18 1.81 -11.77
CA THR A 122 2.66 0.44 -11.52
C THR A 122 4.04 0.23 -12.11
N GLY A 123 4.31 0.78 -13.30
CA GLY A 123 5.61 0.78 -13.94
C GLY A 123 6.65 1.58 -13.14
N VAL A 124 6.29 2.79 -12.70
CA VAL A 124 7.15 3.61 -11.82
C VAL A 124 7.45 2.90 -10.51
N LYS A 125 6.46 2.29 -9.85
CA LYS A 125 6.65 1.55 -8.60
C LYS A 125 7.61 0.37 -8.76
N ASN A 126 7.43 -0.45 -9.79
CA ASN A 126 8.35 -1.56 -10.05
C ASN A 126 9.76 -1.07 -10.42
N LYS A 127 9.89 0.07 -11.10
CA LYS A 127 11.18 0.71 -11.38
C LYS A 127 11.89 1.13 -10.09
N ILE A 128 11.18 1.66 -9.10
CA ILE A 128 11.75 1.95 -7.77
C ILE A 128 12.21 0.67 -7.07
N ALA A 129 11.43 -0.42 -7.12
CA ALA A 129 11.84 -1.71 -6.55
C ALA A 129 13.11 -2.26 -7.21
N LYS A 130 13.25 -2.15 -8.53
CA LYS A 130 14.49 -2.50 -9.26
C LYS A 130 15.65 -1.60 -8.84
N TYR A 131 15.39 -0.30 -8.66
CA TYR A 131 16.40 0.66 -8.22
C TYR A 131 16.97 0.32 -6.84
N LEU A 132 16.10 0.06 -5.85
CA LEU A 132 16.49 -0.34 -4.49
C LEU A 132 17.45 -1.55 -4.53
N ARG A 133 17.10 -2.59 -5.31
CA ARG A 133 17.99 -3.74 -5.52
C ARG A 133 19.31 -3.38 -6.19
N SER A 134 19.29 -2.54 -7.23
CA SER A 134 20.51 -2.14 -7.97
C SER A 134 21.50 -1.37 -7.09
N VAL A 135 21.02 -0.70 -6.05
CA VAL A 135 21.85 0.00 -5.07
C VAL A 135 22.07 -0.82 -3.79
N GLY A 136 21.62 -2.07 -3.72
CA GLY A 136 21.80 -2.92 -2.54
C GLY A 136 21.12 -2.36 -1.28
N MET A 137 20.00 -1.66 -1.43
CA MET A 137 19.15 -1.24 -0.32
C MET A 137 18.13 -2.33 -0.05
N PRO A 138 18.17 -3.02 1.11
CA PRO A 138 17.16 -3.99 1.47
C PRO A 138 15.77 -3.36 1.45
N SER A 139 14.81 -4.07 0.87
CA SER A 139 13.48 -3.52 0.65
C SER A 139 12.35 -4.43 1.11
N LEU A 140 11.28 -3.86 1.63
CA LEU A 140 10.06 -4.60 1.98
C LEU A 140 8.90 -4.06 1.16
N ARG A 141 8.28 -4.90 0.33
CA ARG A 141 7.09 -4.52 -0.45
C ARG A 141 5.88 -5.20 0.13
N VAL A 142 4.79 -4.45 0.30
CA VAL A 142 3.53 -4.98 0.86
C VAL A 142 2.39 -4.60 -0.08
N PHE A 143 1.57 -5.59 -0.46
CA PHE A 143 0.49 -5.44 -1.44
C PHE A 143 -0.88 -5.79 -0.84
N TRP A 144 -1.89 -5.01 -1.22
CA TRP A 144 -3.32 -5.19 -0.89
C TRP A 144 -4.21 -4.23 -1.71
N PRO A 145 -5.49 -4.53 -1.97
CA PRO A 145 -6.48 -3.51 -2.38
C PRO A 145 -7.29 -2.98 -1.19
N PHE A 146 -7.67 -1.70 -1.21
CA PHE A 146 -8.34 -1.04 -0.07
C PHE A 146 -9.84 -1.30 -0.02
N THR A 147 -10.33 -1.77 1.13
CA THR A 147 -11.76 -2.00 1.37
C THR A 147 -12.57 -0.71 1.35
N GLU A 148 -12.04 0.36 1.95
CA GLU A 148 -12.68 1.67 2.07
C GLU A 148 -12.87 2.36 0.71
N GLY A 149 -12.16 1.91 -0.32
CA GLY A 149 -12.28 2.42 -1.69
C GLY A 149 -13.44 1.81 -2.48
N ILE A 150 -14.04 0.71 -2.01
CA ILE A 150 -15.05 -0.04 -2.76
C ILE A 150 -16.24 0.84 -3.17
N PRO A 151 -16.89 1.63 -2.28
CA PRO A 151 -18.07 2.40 -2.68
C PRO A 151 -17.81 3.39 -3.81
N TRP A 152 -16.64 4.05 -3.80
CA TRP A 152 -16.23 4.96 -4.87
C TRP A 152 -15.95 4.19 -6.17
N LEU A 153 -15.18 3.10 -6.07
CA LEU A 153 -14.73 2.29 -7.21
C LEU A 153 -15.90 1.77 -8.04
N VAL A 154 -16.94 1.24 -7.39
CA VAL A 154 -18.11 0.65 -8.05
C VAL A 154 -19.25 1.66 -8.28
N GLY A 155 -19.00 2.96 -8.08
CA GLY A 155 -20.01 4.01 -8.29
C GLY A 155 -21.18 3.99 -7.30
N TYR A 156 -21.07 3.24 -6.20
CA TYR A 156 -22.10 3.19 -5.16
C TYR A 156 -22.29 4.55 -4.48
N SER A 157 -21.20 5.27 -4.22
CA SER A 157 -21.26 6.61 -3.62
C SER A 157 -22.02 7.64 -4.47
N ASP A 158 -22.12 7.42 -5.78
CA ASP A 158 -22.73 8.38 -6.71
C ASP A 158 -24.25 8.20 -6.80
N HIS A 159 -24.71 6.94 -6.73
CA HIS A 159 -26.08 6.57 -7.11
C HIS A 159 -26.74 5.48 -6.24
N GLY A 160 -26.06 4.96 -5.22
CA GLY A 160 -26.57 3.88 -4.37
C GLY A 160 -26.67 2.51 -5.05
N LYS A 161 -25.98 2.33 -6.19
CA LYS A 161 -25.96 1.07 -6.97
C LYS A 161 -24.55 0.58 -7.19
N VAL A 162 -24.37 -0.74 -7.27
CA VAL A 162 -23.08 -1.33 -7.62
C VAL A 162 -22.97 -1.41 -9.14
N ARG A 163 -22.02 -0.69 -9.71
CA ARG A 163 -21.71 -0.72 -11.15
C ARG A 163 -20.39 -1.42 -11.41
N ILE A 164 -20.41 -2.33 -12.37
CA ILE A 164 -19.26 -3.17 -12.73
C ILE A 164 -18.95 -2.95 -14.21
N VAL A 165 -17.66 -2.79 -14.51
CA VAL A 165 -17.14 -2.85 -15.89
C VAL A 165 -16.51 -4.22 -16.08
N GLY A 166 -16.95 -4.95 -17.10
CA GLY A 166 -16.54 -6.34 -17.31
C GLY A 166 -17.54 -7.35 -16.73
N LYS A 167 -17.10 -8.60 -16.51
CA LYS A 167 -17.97 -9.70 -16.06
C LYS A 167 -18.19 -9.73 -14.55
N GLY A 168 -17.27 -9.18 -13.77
CA GLY A 168 -17.36 -9.12 -12.30
C GLY A 168 -17.18 -10.49 -11.62
N GLU A 169 -16.65 -11.49 -12.33
CA GLU A 169 -16.52 -12.88 -11.85
C GLU A 169 -15.12 -13.21 -11.33
N ALA A 170 -14.11 -12.44 -11.73
CA ALA A 170 -12.76 -12.60 -11.24
C ALA A 170 -12.68 -12.30 -9.74
N PRO A 171 -11.96 -13.12 -8.96
CA PRO A 171 -11.79 -12.86 -7.54
C PRO A 171 -10.88 -11.66 -7.30
N VAL A 172 -11.26 -10.84 -6.32
CA VAL A 172 -10.53 -9.63 -5.90
C VAL A 172 -10.24 -9.75 -4.40
N SER A 173 -9.01 -9.45 -4.02
CA SER A 173 -8.61 -9.34 -2.62
C SER A 173 -8.96 -7.94 -2.11
N PHE A 174 -9.44 -7.80 -0.88
CA PHE A 174 -9.59 -6.51 -0.21
C PHE A 174 -9.08 -6.62 1.22
N THR A 175 -8.42 -5.57 1.70
CA THR A 175 -7.92 -5.48 3.07
C THR A 175 -8.23 -4.09 3.61
N SER A 176 -8.60 -4.00 4.89
CA SER A 176 -8.93 -2.73 5.54
C SER A 176 -7.65 -1.94 5.86
N ILE A 177 -7.70 -0.62 5.80
CA ILE A 177 -6.57 0.26 6.15
C ILE A 177 -6.09 0.02 7.59
N PRO A 178 -6.97 -0.20 8.59
CA PRO A 178 -6.51 -0.57 9.93
C PRO A 178 -5.76 -1.91 9.97
N ASP A 179 -6.23 -2.96 9.28
CA ASP A 179 -5.52 -4.25 9.23
C ASP A 179 -4.16 -4.11 8.56
N ILE A 180 -4.10 -3.34 7.48
CA ILE A 180 -2.87 -3.01 6.77
C ILE A 180 -1.86 -2.34 7.70
N ALA A 181 -2.28 -1.27 8.38
CA ALA A 181 -1.41 -0.48 9.22
C ALA A 181 -0.92 -1.28 10.42
N GLY A 182 -1.84 -2.02 11.05
CA GLY A 182 -1.54 -2.93 12.14
C GLY A 182 -0.58 -4.04 11.72
N PHE A 183 -0.78 -4.65 10.55
CA PHE A 183 0.09 -5.69 10.04
C PHE A 183 1.50 -5.16 9.79
N VAL A 184 1.62 -4.03 9.10
CA VAL A 184 2.92 -3.39 8.80
C VAL A 184 3.66 -3.06 10.10
N ALA A 185 2.96 -2.43 11.06
CA ALA A 185 3.56 -2.12 12.37
C ALA A 185 3.97 -3.40 13.12
N TYR A 186 3.11 -4.42 13.14
CA TYR A 186 3.39 -5.69 13.79
C TYR A 186 4.63 -6.38 13.20
N VAL A 187 4.69 -6.60 11.88
CA VAL A 187 5.79 -7.36 11.28
C VAL A 187 7.12 -6.63 11.45
N LEU A 188 7.12 -5.30 11.27
CA LEU A 188 8.33 -4.49 11.45
C LEU A 188 8.80 -4.43 12.91
N ALA A 189 7.88 -4.46 13.88
CA ALA A 189 8.22 -4.41 15.31
C ALA A 189 8.51 -5.79 15.93
N SER A 190 8.10 -6.90 15.30
CA SER A 190 8.18 -8.24 15.90
C SER A 190 9.13 -9.22 15.18
N LEU A 191 9.19 -9.17 13.85
CA LEU A 191 9.95 -10.14 13.03
C LEU A 191 11.42 -9.74 12.87
N PRO A 192 12.34 -10.71 12.75
CA PRO A 192 13.75 -10.42 12.46
C PRO A 192 13.94 -9.91 11.02
N PRO A 193 15.03 -9.17 10.72
CA PRO A 193 15.29 -8.62 9.39
C PRO A 193 15.32 -9.68 8.29
N SER A 194 15.84 -10.87 8.59
CA SER A 194 15.89 -12.01 7.64
C SER A 194 14.52 -12.47 7.15
N GLU A 195 13.43 -12.13 7.85
CA GLU A 195 12.06 -12.42 7.44
C GLU A 195 11.39 -11.27 6.66
N LEU A 196 12.08 -10.12 6.53
CA LEU A 196 11.53 -8.88 5.98
C LEU A 196 12.33 -8.35 4.78
N GLU A 197 13.66 -8.46 4.83
CA GLU A 197 14.57 -7.95 3.81
C GLU A 197 14.35 -8.64 2.46
N ASP A 198 14.12 -7.82 1.44
CA ASP A 198 13.83 -8.20 0.06
C ASP A 198 12.61 -9.11 -0.11
N ARG A 199 11.66 -9.02 0.83
CA ARG A 199 10.40 -9.76 0.79
C ARG A 199 9.28 -8.96 0.15
N ILE A 200 8.37 -9.72 -0.47
CA ILE A 200 7.08 -9.24 -0.94
C ILE A 200 6.00 -9.91 -0.08
N LEU A 201 5.26 -9.11 0.67
CA LEU A 201 4.18 -9.57 1.54
C LEU A 201 2.83 -9.28 0.87
N ARG A 202 2.01 -10.32 0.74
CA ARG A 202 0.71 -10.28 0.06
C ARG A 202 -0.38 -10.51 1.09
N LEU A 203 -1.21 -9.48 1.30
CA LEU A 203 -2.30 -9.53 2.26
C LEU A 203 -3.63 -9.82 1.56
N GLU A 204 -4.55 -10.44 2.29
CA GLU A 204 -5.92 -10.63 1.83
C GLU A 204 -6.85 -10.65 3.04
N GLY A 205 -7.56 -9.56 3.31
CA GLY A 205 -8.54 -9.52 4.39
C GLY A 205 -9.82 -10.28 4.05
N GLN A 206 -10.40 -9.97 2.89
CA GLN A 206 -11.53 -10.68 2.32
C GLN A 206 -11.38 -10.82 0.81
N ARG A 207 -11.66 -12.02 0.31
CA ARG A 207 -11.72 -12.34 -1.12
C ARG A 207 -13.17 -12.37 -1.59
N ILE A 208 -13.47 -11.70 -2.70
CA ILE A 208 -14.85 -11.60 -3.22
C ILE A 208 -14.87 -11.42 -4.74
N ARG A 209 -15.99 -11.74 -5.39
CA ARG A 209 -16.27 -11.33 -6.77
C ARG A 209 -17.04 -10.01 -6.75
N LEU A 210 -16.80 -9.12 -7.70
CA LEU A 210 -17.50 -7.83 -7.71
C LEU A 210 -19.03 -7.98 -7.81
N ASN A 211 -19.52 -9.04 -8.47
CA ASN A 211 -20.96 -9.35 -8.52
C ASN A 211 -21.57 -9.64 -7.14
N ASP A 212 -20.79 -10.15 -6.20
CA ASP A 212 -21.29 -10.47 -4.85
C ASP A 212 -21.45 -9.21 -3.98
N LEU A 213 -20.91 -8.06 -4.41
CA LEU A 213 -21.07 -6.79 -3.71
C LEU A 213 -22.53 -6.33 -3.65
N GLY A 214 -23.36 -6.66 -4.65
CA GLY A 214 -24.78 -6.30 -4.65
C GLY A 214 -25.51 -6.81 -3.41
N ALA A 215 -25.23 -8.06 -3.02
CA ALA A 215 -25.79 -8.65 -1.81
C ALA A 215 -25.30 -7.95 -0.53
N LEU A 216 -24.02 -7.57 -0.45
CA LEU A 216 -23.46 -6.85 0.70
C LEU A 216 -24.06 -5.45 0.84
N PHE A 217 -24.17 -4.71 -0.26
CA PHE A 217 -24.75 -3.37 -0.28
C PHE A 217 -26.29 -3.35 -0.30
N LYS A 218 -26.94 -4.52 -0.32
CA LYS A 218 -28.40 -4.69 -0.42
C LYS A 218 -28.99 -3.90 -1.61
N THR A 219 -28.32 -3.97 -2.76
CA THR A 219 -28.69 -3.25 -3.99
C THR A 219 -28.46 -4.12 -5.23
N SER A 220 -28.96 -3.66 -6.38
CA SER A 220 -28.73 -4.32 -7.67
C SER A 220 -27.32 -4.06 -8.19
N VAL A 221 -26.78 -5.06 -8.90
CA VAL A 221 -25.57 -4.92 -9.73
C VAL A 221 -25.96 -4.53 -11.14
N GLU A 222 -25.31 -3.51 -11.69
CA GLU A 222 -25.45 -3.06 -13.07
C GLU A 222 -24.12 -3.22 -13.81
N HIS A 223 -24.11 -4.01 -14.89
CA HIS A 223 -22.96 -4.06 -15.79
C HIS A 223 -23.02 -2.87 -16.75
N VAL A 224 -21.93 -2.12 -16.82
CA VAL A 224 -21.81 -0.91 -17.63
C VAL A 224 -20.51 -0.91 -18.41
N ASP A 225 -20.47 -0.24 -19.57
CA ASP A 225 -19.26 -0.15 -20.38
C ASP A 225 -18.17 0.73 -19.72
N ARG A 226 -18.60 1.69 -18.90
CA ARG A 226 -17.75 2.64 -18.17
C ARG A 226 -18.47 3.24 -16.96
N ILE A 227 -17.68 3.67 -15.99
CA ILE A 227 -18.12 4.54 -14.89
C ILE A 227 -18.04 6.00 -15.35
N THR A 228 -19.11 6.77 -15.14
CA THR A 228 -19.18 8.21 -15.45
C THR A 228 -19.02 9.04 -14.18
N GLY A 229 -18.82 10.35 -14.33
CA GLY A 229 -18.64 11.27 -13.20
C GLY A 229 -17.18 11.44 -12.77
N GLU A 230 -16.97 11.97 -11.56
CA GLU A 230 -15.63 12.30 -11.04
C GLU A 230 -14.73 11.06 -11.00
N GLY A 231 -13.56 11.12 -11.64
CA GLY A 231 -12.63 9.98 -11.71
C GLY A 231 -13.19 8.76 -12.49
N GLY A 232 -14.23 8.90 -13.30
CA GLY A 232 -14.87 7.80 -14.03
C GLY A 232 -13.91 6.99 -14.92
N GLU A 233 -12.97 7.65 -15.61
CA GLU A 233 -11.95 6.98 -16.43
C GLU A 233 -11.01 6.11 -15.59
N VAL A 234 -10.59 6.63 -14.43
CA VAL A 234 -9.74 5.91 -13.47
C VAL A 234 -10.49 4.70 -12.91
N ARG A 235 -11.74 4.88 -12.49
CA ARG A 235 -12.60 3.80 -11.98
C ARG A 235 -12.85 2.72 -13.03
N THR A 236 -13.12 3.12 -14.26
CA THR A 236 -13.28 2.21 -15.40
C THR A 236 -12.01 1.39 -15.65
N SER A 237 -10.85 2.03 -15.61
CA SER A 237 -9.55 1.37 -15.80
C SER A 237 -9.25 0.38 -14.67
N LEU A 238 -9.53 0.76 -13.42
CA LEU A 238 -9.41 -0.12 -12.25
C LEU A 238 -10.33 -1.34 -12.38
N LEU A 239 -11.62 -1.15 -12.67
CA LEU A 239 -12.57 -2.25 -12.78
C LEU A 239 -12.18 -3.25 -13.89
N LYS A 240 -11.70 -2.75 -15.04
CA LYS A 240 -11.14 -3.61 -16.10
C LYS A 240 -9.91 -4.38 -15.64
N LEU A 241 -9.04 -3.75 -14.86
CA LEU A 241 -7.88 -4.41 -14.27
C LEU A 241 -8.32 -5.54 -13.32
N LEU A 242 -9.28 -5.27 -12.44
CA LEU A 242 -9.82 -6.27 -11.51
C LEU A 242 -10.46 -7.44 -12.27
N ASP A 243 -11.27 -7.16 -13.30
CA ASP A 243 -11.95 -8.18 -14.11
C ASP A 243 -10.97 -9.07 -14.89
N SER A 244 -9.77 -8.58 -15.19
CA SER A 244 -8.72 -9.38 -15.84
C SER A 244 -8.06 -10.41 -14.90
N GLY A 245 -8.37 -10.37 -13.59
CA GLY A 245 -7.76 -11.19 -12.54
C GLY A 245 -6.70 -10.45 -11.71
N ALA A 246 -6.25 -9.28 -12.18
CA ALA A 246 -5.24 -8.46 -11.49
C ALA A 246 -5.75 -7.75 -10.22
N GLY A 247 -6.96 -8.09 -9.76
CA GLY A 247 -7.48 -7.69 -8.45
C GLY A 247 -6.99 -8.54 -7.27
N SER A 248 -6.32 -9.65 -7.55
CA SER A 248 -5.73 -10.51 -6.52
C SER A 248 -4.35 -10.03 -6.10
N THR A 249 -4.03 -10.09 -4.81
CA THR A 249 -2.66 -9.82 -4.34
C THR A 249 -1.65 -10.87 -4.80
N GLY A 250 -2.12 -12.05 -5.21
CA GLY A 250 -1.30 -13.10 -5.81
C GLY A 250 -1.16 -13.01 -7.32
N TRP A 251 -1.64 -11.94 -7.98
CA TRP A 251 -1.57 -11.84 -9.44
C TRP A 251 -0.13 -11.79 -9.96
N ASP A 252 0.18 -12.62 -10.95
CA ASP A 252 1.41 -12.59 -11.73
C ASP A 252 1.12 -11.96 -13.10
N GLU A 253 1.55 -10.70 -13.25
CA GLU A 253 1.34 -9.96 -14.48
C GLU A 253 2.07 -10.58 -15.68
N ALA A 254 3.25 -11.18 -15.47
CA ALA A 254 4.04 -11.74 -16.56
C ALA A 254 3.40 -13.01 -17.14
N ASN A 255 2.77 -13.82 -16.26
CA ASN A 255 2.15 -15.09 -16.64
C ASN A 255 0.63 -15.01 -16.77
N LYS A 256 0.02 -13.85 -16.47
CA LYS A 256 -1.43 -13.60 -16.54
C LYS A 256 -2.24 -14.64 -15.76
N ARG A 257 -1.78 -14.98 -14.56
CA ARG A 257 -2.41 -15.96 -13.67
C ARG A 257 -2.08 -15.66 -12.21
N GLU A 258 -2.80 -16.30 -11.30
CA GLU A 258 -2.43 -16.25 -9.88
C GLU A 258 -1.23 -17.13 -9.57
N ARG A 259 -0.38 -16.62 -8.69
CA ARG A 259 0.67 -17.36 -8.00
C ARG A 259 0.07 -18.30 -6.95
N SER A 260 0.86 -19.29 -6.55
CA SER A 260 0.48 -20.29 -5.55
C SER A 260 1.55 -20.42 -4.46
N GLY A 261 1.28 -21.22 -3.43
CA GLY A 261 2.22 -21.46 -2.33
C GLY A 261 2.59 -20.19 -1.57
N SER A 262 3.88 -19.97 -1.34
CA SER A 262 4.39 -18.81 -0.59
C SER A 262 4.14 -17.45 -1.25
N GLU A 263 3.78 -17.43 -2.53
CA GLU A 263 3.44 -16.21 -3.27
C GLU A 263 1.95 -16.05 -3.56
N ALA A 264 1.10 -16.95 -3.05
CA ALA A 264 -0.35 -16.86 -3.21
C ALA A 264 -0.92 -15.57 -2.60
N ALA A 265 -2.13 -15.20 -3.02
CA ALA A 265 -2.89 -14.16 -2.34
C ALA A 265 -3.05 -14.49 -0.85
N GLY A 266 -2.85 -13.49 0.01
CA GLY A 266 -2.93 -13.67 1.47
C GLY A 266 -1.81 -14.53 2.08
N SER A 267 -0.76 -14.90 1.34
CA SER A 267 0.32 -15.75 1.87
C SER A 267 1.04 -15.14 3.08
N ALA A 268 1.00 -13.82 3.24
CA ALA A 268 1.61 -13.14 4.37
C ALA A 268 0.67 -13.03 5.60
N ASN A 269 -0.61 -13.37 5.49
CA ASN A 269 -1.55 -13.27 6.61
C ASN A 269 -1.10 -14.09 7.83
N ALA A 270 -0.49 -15.26 7.59
CA ALA A 270 -0.01 -16.15 8.64
C ALA A 270 1.14 -15.56 9.47
N LEU A 271 1.80 -14.50 9.00
CA LEU A 271 2.83 -13.81 9.77
C LEU A 271 2.27 -13.07 10.99
N TRP A 272 0.96 -12.78 11.02
CA TRP A 272 0.29 -12.15 12.16
C TRP A 272 -0.69 -13.13 12.84
N PRO A 273 -0.18 -14.08 13.65
CA PRO A 273 -0.97 -15.18 14.17
C PRO A 273 -2.07 -14.68 15.11
N GLY A 274 -3.26 -15.27 14.98
CA GLY A 274 -4.43 -14.93 15.79
C GLY A 274 -5.13 -13.62 15.38
N HIS A 275 -4.61 -12.89 14.39
CA HIS A 275 -5.27 -11.69 13.88
C HIS A 275 -6.56 -12.03 13.13
N ARG A 276 -7.63 -11.30 13.42
CA ARG A 276 -8.91 -11.41 12.72
C ARG A 276 -9.04 -10.25 11.74
N TRP A 277 -8.87 -10.56 10.47
CA TRP A 277 -9.04 -9.60 9.38
C TRP A 277 -10.48 -9.08 9.29
N GLN A 278 -10.64 -7.77 9.11
CA GLN A 278 -11.94 -7.14 9.01
C GLN A 278 -12.60 -7.48 7.67
N SER A 279 -13.88 -7.85 7.73
CA SER A 279 -14.69 -8.04 6.53
C SER A 279 -15.11 -6.70 5.92
N ILE A 280 -15.43 -6.72 4.62
CA ILE A 280 -16.01 -5.58 3.88
C ILE A 280 -17.24 -5.03 4.60
N LYS A 281 -18.10 -5.90 5.15
CA LYS A 281 -19.30 -5.51 5.87
C LYS A 281 -18.98 -4.71 7.14
N GLU A 282 -17.97 -5.13 7.89
CA GLU A 282 -17.54 -4.44 9.12
C GLU A 282 -16.93 -3.08 8.81
N VAL A 283 -16.06 -3.01 7.80
CA VAL A 283 -15.35 -1.78 7.41
C VAL A 283 -16.32 -0.75 6.82
N LEU A 284 -17.29 -1.18 6.02
CA LEU A 284 -18.23 -0.29 5.33
C LEU A 284 -19.55 -0.08 6.09
N HIS A 285 -19.71 -0.69 7.28
CA HIS A 285 -20.89 -0.58 8.13
C HIS A 285 -22.23 -0.94 7.43
N LEU A 286 -22.27 -2.08 6.72
CA LEU A 286 -23.41 -2.55 5.89
C LEU A 286 -24.39 -3.52 6.60
#